data_AF-A0A2X3DZE8-F1
#
_entry.id   AF-A0A2X3DZE8-F1
#
_cell.length_a   1.000
_cell.length_b   1.000
_cell.length_c   1.000
_cell.angle_alpha   90.00
_cell.angle_beta   90.00
_cell.angle_gamma   90.00
#
_symmetry.space_group_name_H-M   'P 1'
#
loop_
_entity.id
_entity.type
_entity.pdbx_description
1 polymer ?
#
loop_
_entity_poly.entity_id
_entity_poly.type
_entity_poly.pdbx_seq_one_letter_code
_entity_poly.pdbx_strand_id
1 'polypeptide(L)'
;MRRSWNNYIRECTLTKVDLNLMSLDELMNRSTDSALRFNSQLYGTRLYLSTANPDGADYTCTDGWVAISTATANLSSPVVVDALNSLLGIDTSTGDNALTKLTDSLQAMGATTTSSIDYLKAAVLEPLYYEAAAGRYQDLQDYGSALMVNQAIQQRNTQWAAEQSMFMTVVRPMLTFFEGFIYAITPIIAFIIVMGSFGLQLAGKYVQTILWIQLWMPVLSIINLFVHTAASNEMSSLSAGGLNSMYALSSTGDVLQHWIATGGMLAAATPVISPVYRHR
;
A
#
# COMPACT_ATOMS: atom_id res chain seq x y z
N MET A 1 13.57 -19.77 -4.17
CA MET A 1 13.08 -18.89 -3.08
C MET A 1 11.56 -18.75 -3.05
N ARG A 2 10.90 -18.02 -3.96
CA ARG A 2 9.43 -17.87 -3.96
C ARG A 2 8.68 -19.22 -3.94
N ARG A 3 9.05 -20.14 -4.84
CA ARG A 3 8.49 -21.50 -4.91
C ARG A 3 8.69 -22.30 -3.61
N SER A 4 9.85 -22.15 -2.97
CA SER A 4 10.18 -22.83 -1.70
C SER A 4 9.28 -22.36 -0.56
N TRP A 5 9.03 -21.05 -0.48
CA TRP A 5 8.10 -20.48 0.51
C TRP A 5 6.67 -20.93 0.26
N ASN A 6 6.21 -20.92 -0.99
CA ASN A 6 4.87 -21.39 -1.33
C ASN A 6 4.67 -22.86 -0.91
N ASN A 7 5.60 -23.75 -1.27
CA ASN A 7 5.56 -25.15 -0.86
C ASN A 7 5.56 -25.32 0.67
N TYR A 8 6.45 -24.63 1.37
CA TYR A 8 6.53 -24.73 2.83
C TYR A 8 5.23 -24.27 3.50
N ILE A 9 4.65 -23.15 3.04
CA ILE A 9 3.36 -22.66 3.54
C ILE A 9 2.27 -23.72 3.27
N ARG A 10 2.20 -24.21 2.04
CA ARG A 10 1.18 -25.17 1.61
C ARG A 10 1.23 -26.50 2.36
N GLU A 11 2.43 -27.04 2.57
CA GLU A 11 2.65 -28.41 3.04
C GLU A 11 2.91 -28.49 4.55
N CYS A 12 3.48 -27.44 5.16
CA CYS A 12 3.78 -27.42 6.59
C CYS A 12 2.83 -26.51 7.36
N THR A 13 2.64 -25.26 6.95
CA THR A 13 1.92 -24.28 7.78
C THR A 13 0.42 -24.43 7.71
N LEU A 14 -0.14 -24.73 6.53
CA LEU A 14 -1.56 -25.07 6.41
C LEU A 14 -1.88 -26.42 7.06
N THR A 15 -0.97 -27.39 6.99
CA THR A 15 -1.14 -28.67 7.70
C THR A 15 -1.21 -28.48 9.22
N LYS A 16 -0.45 -27.53 9.80
CA LYS A 16 -0.57 -27.16 11.21
C LYS A 16 -1.96 -26.63 11.57
N VAL A 17 -2.60 -25.90 10.66
CA VAL A 17 -3.98 -25.40 10.82
C VAL A 17 -4.98 -26.55 10.68
N ASP A 18 -4.80 -27.42 9.68
CA ASP A 18 -5.64 -28.61 9.47
C ASP A 18 -5.63 -29.56 10.69
N LEU A 19 -4.47 -29.68 11.35
CA LEU A 19 -4.29 -30.48 12.57
C LEU A 19 -4.87 -29.82 13.83
N ASN A 20 -5.50 -28.65 13.69
CA ASN A 20 -6.09 -27.87 14.79
C ASN A 20 -5.09 -27.52 15.91
N LEU A 21 -3.79 -27.48 15.58
CA LEU A 21 -2.72 -27.07 16.49
C LEU A 21 -2.63 -25.54 16.61
N MET A 22 -3.23 -24.82 15.66
CA MET A 22 -3.36 -23.37 15.64
C MET A 22 -4.61 -23.02 14.83
N SER A 23 -5.44 -22.12 15.35
CA SER A 23 -6.60 -21.62 14.59
C SER A 23 -6.16 -20.64 13.50
N LEU A 24 -6.98 -20.47 12.47
CA LEU A 24 -6.72 -19.50 11.40
C LEU A 24 -6.59 -18.06 11.96
N ASP A 25 -7.43 -17.71 12.92
CA ASP A 25 -7.39 -16.39 13.58
C ASP A 25 -6.07 -16.15 14.32
N GLU A 26 -5.60 -17.18 15.04
CA GLU A 26 -4.33 -17.12 15.75
C GLU A 26 -3.12 -17.07 14.81
N LEU A 27 -3.20 -17.70 13.64
CA LEU A 27 -2.18 -17.61 12.59
C LEU A 27 -2.08 -16.19 12.01
N MET A 28 -3.20 -15.51 11.83
CA MET A 28 -3.23 -14.16 11.25
C MET A 28 -2.81 -13.07 12.25
N ASN A 29 -3.10 -13.26 13.54
CA ASN A 29 -2.78 -12.29 14.60
C ASN A 29 -1.35 -12.43 15.16
N ARG A 30 -0.77 -13.63 15.16
CA ARG A 30 0.61 -13.83 15.64
C ARG A 30 1.65 -13.29 14.66
N SER A 31 2.87 -13.07 15.15
CA SER A 31 3.99 -12.67 14.31
C SER A 31 4.23 -13.70 13.20
N THR A 32 4.48 -13.23 11.99
CA THR A 32 4.58 -14.06 10.78
C THR A 32 5.63 -15.19 10.94
N ASP A 33 6.74 -14.91 11.62
CA ASP A 33 7.80 -15.89 11.91
C ASP A 33 7.30 -17.05 12.80
N SER A 34 6.60 -16.73 13.89
CA SER A 34 6.09 -17.74 14.82
C SER A 34 4.84 -18.46 14.30
N ALA A 35 4.02 -17.75 13.53
CA ALA A 35 2.80 -18.27 12.94
C ALA A 35 3.10 -19.35 11.89
N LEU A 36 4.03 -19.05 10.97
CA LEU A 36 4.43 -19.95 9.89
C LEU A 36 5.36 -21.08 10.35
N ARG A 37 5.99 -20.99 11.52
CA ARG A 37 6.84 -22.09 11.99
C ARG A 37 6.00 -23.33 12.35
N PHE A 38 6.40 -24.49 11.84
CA PHE A 38 5.84 -25.79 12.21
C PHE A 38 6.95 -26.78 12.58
N ASN A 39 7.03 -27.13 13.87
CA ASN A 39 8.01 -28.09 14.37
C ASN A 39 7.44 -29.52 14.24
N SER A 40 7.56 -30.11 13.06
CA SER A 40 7.27 -31.53 12.84
C SER A 40 8.41 -32.19 12.06
N GLN A 41 8.73 -33.43 12.44
CA GLN A 41 9.62 -34.33 11.72
C GLN A 41 8.87 -35.35 10.86
N LEU A 42 7.54 -35.46 11.04
CA LEU A 42 6.69 -36.38 10.29
C LEU A 42 6.26 -35.81 8.94
N TYR A 43 6.01 -34.49 8.92
CA TYR A 43 5.69 -33.77 7.70
C TYR A 43 6.95 -33.13 7.15
N GLY A 44 7.05 -33.11 5.82
CA GLY A 44 8.16 -32.54 5.10
C GLY A 44 7.68 -31.73 3.91
N THR A 45 8.59 -30.95 3.37
CA THR A 45 8.35 -30.14 2.17
C THR A 45 9.57 -30.16 1.26
N ARG A 46 9.33 -29.95 -0.03
CA ARG A 46 10.40 -29.85 -1.02
C ARG A 46 10.82 -28.40 -1.22
N LEU A 47 12.08 -28.11 -0.91
CA LEU A 47 12.65 -26.77 -0.97
C LEU A 47 13.62 -26.60 -2.14
N TYR A 48 13.49 -25.47 -2.83
CA TYR A 48 14.33 -25.07 -3.97
C TYR A 48 15.23 -23.89 -3.58
N LEU A 49 16.25 -24.17 -2.76
CA LEU A 49 17.14 -23.16 -2.17
C LEU A 49 18.47 -22.98 -2.92
N SER A 50 18.93 -24.00 -3.65
CA SER A 50 20.20 -23.97 -4.37
C SER A 50 20.00 -24.04 -5.88
N THR A 51 20.71 -23.21 -6.63
CA THR A 51 20.78 -23.29 -8.10
C THR A 51 21.54 -24.54 -8.58
N ALA A 52 22.31 -25.19 -7.70
CA ALA A 52 23.04 -26.41 -8.01
C ALA A 52 22.17 -27.68 -7.97
N ASN A 53 20.98 -27.63 -7.37
CA ASN A 53 20.05 -28.75 -7.34
C ASN A 53 18.65 -28.33 -7.83
N PRO A 54 18.39 -28.34 -9.14
CA PRO A 54 17.14 -27.86 -9.73
C PRO A 54 15.92 -28.72 -9.35
N ASP A 55 16.12 -29.97 -8.93
CA ASP A 55 15.05 -30.88 -8.51
C ASP A 55 14.55 -30.63 -7.08
N GLY A 56 15.25 -29.77 -6.33
CA GLY A 56 14.94 -29.46 -4.94
C GLY A 56 15.37 -30.56 -3.97
N ALA A 57 15.45 -30.22 -2.68
CA ALA A 57 15.75 -31.17 -1.63
C ALA A 57 14.57 -31.28 -0.66
N ASP A 58 14.30 -32.50 -0.22
CA ASP A 58 13.25 -32.78 0.76
C ASP A 58 13.79 -32.50 2.16
N TYR A 59 13.06 -31.67 2.89
CA TYR A 59 13.37 -31.34 4.28
C TYR A 59 12.16 -31.64 5.16
N THR A 60 12.40 -31.95 6.43
CA THR A 60 11.31 -31.95 7.42
C THR A 60 10.79 -30.53 7.62
N CYS A 61 9.56 -30.35 8.10
CA CYS A 61 9.05 -28.99 8.37
C CYS A 61 9.92 -28.24 9.40
N THR A 62 10.56 -28.96 10.32
CA THR A 62 11.48 -28.36 11.30
C THR A 62 12.78 -27.88 10.65
N ASP A 63 13.44 -28.72 9.86
CA ASP A 63 14.72 -28.39 9.21
C ASP A 63 14.51 -27.43 8.03
N GLY A 64 13.38 -27.57 7.34
CA GLY A 64 12.97 -26.73 6.23
C GLY A 64 12.74 -25.28 6.65
N TRP A 65 12.15 -25.07 7.85
CA TRP A 65 12.05 -23.73 8.42
C TRP A 65 13.42 -23.09 8.59
N VAL A 66 14.37 -23.79 9.21
CA VAL A 66 15.73 -23.27 9.44
C VAL A 66 16.45 -22.97 8.12
N ALA A 67 16.32 -23.85 7.13
CA ALA A 67 16.94 -23.69 5.83
C ALA A 67 16.38 -22.48 5.06
N ILE A 68 15.04 -22.34 5.01
CA ILE A 68 14.38 -21.20 4.38
C ILE A 68 14.68 -19.91 5.15
N SER A 69 14.52 -19.91 6.47
CA SER A 69 14.70 -18.73 7.31
C SER A 69 16.12 -18.20 7.19
N THR A 70 17.14 -19.07 7.17
CA THR A 70 18.55 -18.70 6.96
C THR A 70 18.78 -18.15 5.56
N ALA A 71 18.20 -18.76 4.54
CA ALA A 71 18.30 -18.28 3.18
C ALA A 71 17.60 -16.91 2.99
N THR A 72 16.52 -16.63 3.72
CA THR A 72 15.90 -15.30 3.79
C THR A 72 16.54 -14.35 4.81
N ALA A 73 17.32 -14.81 5.79
CA ALA A 73 17.96 -13.92 6.77
C ALA A 73 18.93 -12.93 6.10
N ASN A 74 19.42 -13.27 4.91
CA ASN A 74 20.19 -12.39 4.03
C ASN A 74 19.33 -11.33 3.29
N LEU A 75 18.11 -11.01 3.76
CA LEU A 75 17.29 -9.91 3.25
C LEU A 75 17.99 -8.54 3.39
N SER A 76 18.98 -8.42 4.28
CA SER A 76 19.86 -7.25 4.38
C SER A 76 21.03 -7.27 3.37
N SER A 77 21.09 -8.28 2.49
CA SER A 77 22.13 -8.38 1.46
C SER A 77 22.03 -7.19 0.51
N PRO A 78 23.17 -6.64 0.04
CA PRO A 78 23.18 -5.53 -0.91
C PRO A 78 22.32 -5.80 -2.16
N VAL A 79 22.21 -7.06 -2.61
CA VAL A 79 21.37 -7.44 -3.76
C VAL A 79 19.88 -7.19 -3.51
N VAL A 80 19.40 -7.48 -2.31
CA VAL A 80 17.99 -7.28 -1.94
C VAL A 80 17.72 -5.79 -1.72
N VAL A 81 18.66 -5.09 -1.09
CA VAL A 81 18.57 -3.64 -0.91
C VAL A 81 18.58 -2.93 -2.26
N ASP A 82 19.40 -3.33 -3.21
CA ASP A 82 19.43 -2.78 -4.58
C ASP A 82 18.14 -3.07 -5.35
N ALA A 83 17.58 -4.28 -5.22
CA ALA A 83 16.29 -4.61 -5.81
C ALA A 83 15.16 -3.76 -5.21
N LEU A 84 15.17 -3.54 -3.89
CA LEU A 84 14.22 -2.65 -3.20
C LEU A 84 14.41 -1.20 -3.62
N ASN A 85 15.65 -0.73 -3.76
CA ASN A 85 15.96 0.63 -4.23
C ASN A 85 15.43 0.84 -5.65
N SER A 86 15.62 -0.13 -6.55
CA SER A 86 15.07 -0.09 -7.90
C SER A 86 13.54 -0.13 -7.91
N LEU A 87 12.91 -0.89 -7.02
CA LEU A 87 11.45 -1.01 -6.93
C LEU A 87 10.82 0.28 -6.40
N LEU A 88 11.45 0.89 -5.39
CA LEU A 88 11.00 2.11 -4.74
C LEU A 88 11.45 3.39 -5.46
N GLY A 89 12.26 3.27 -6.52
CA GLY A 89 12.79 4.40 -7.28
C GLY A 89 13.74 5.29 -6.46
N ILE A 90 14.42 4.71 -5.47
CA ILE A 90 15.33 5.45 -4.59
C ILE A 90 16.68 5.61 -5.28
N ASP A 91 17.09 6.86 -5.46
CA ASP A 91 18.43 7.19 -5.93
C ASP A 91 19.41 7.01 -4.77
N THR A 92 20.25 5.98 -4.87
CA THR A 92 21.25 5.62 -3.85
C THR A 92 22.41 6.62 -3.77
N SER A 93 22.49 7.59 -4.70
CA SER A 93 23.51 8.64 -4.70
C SER A 93 23.42 9.60 -3.51
N THR A 94 22.28 9.67 -2.81
CA THR A 94 22.10 10.48 -1.60
C THR A 94 22.59 9.80 -0.32
N GLY A 95 23.06 8.55 -0.40
CA GLY A 95 23.45 7.75 0.77
C GLY A 95 22.29 7.13 1.54
N ASP A 96 21.05 7.32 1.07
CA ASP A 96 19.85 6.71 1.62
C ASP A 96 19.63 5.31 1.05
N ASN A 97 19.20 4.38 1.91
CA ASN A 97 18.84 3.02 1.52
C ASN A 97 17.32 2.82 1.64
N ALA A 98 16.75 1.90 0.86
CA ALA A 98 15.34 1.52 0.99
C ALA A 98 14.94 1.21 2.43
N LEU A 99 15.79 0.50 3.17
CA LEU A 99 15.52 0.16 4.57
C LEU A 99 15.48 1.37 5.50
N THR A 100 16.32 2.40 5.28
CA THR A 100 16.28 3.62 6.09
C THR A 100 15.01 4.41 5.79
N LYS A 101 14.66 4.59 4.50
CA LYS A 101 13.42 5.24 4.10
C LYS A 101 12.16 4.52 4.58
N LEU A 102 12.15 3.19 4.58
CA LEU A 102 11.06 2.41 5.15
C LEU A 102 10.94 2.65 6.66
N THR A 103 12.06 2.73 7.36
CA THR A 103 12.08 3.04 8.80
C THR A 103 11.56 4.45 9.08
N ASP A 104 12.03 5.44 8.34
CA ASP A 104 11.59 6.83 8.47
C ASP A 104 10.09 6.95 8.18
N SER A 105 9.59 6.24 7.16
CA SER A 105 8.18 6.25 6.77
C SER A 105 7.31 5.59 7.84
N LEU A 106 7.73 4.42 8.37
CA LEU A 106 7.04 3.76 9.47
C LEU A 106 7.00 4.66 10.71
N GLN A 107 8.11 5.33 11.03
CA GLN A 107 8.17 6.28 12.13
C GLN A 107 7.28 7.51 11.91
N ALA A 108 7.23 8.06 10.69
CA ALA A 108 6.34 9.17 10.33
C ALA A 108 4.85 8.80 10.40
N MET A 109 4.52 7.52 10.19
CA MET A 109 3.18 6.97 10.39
C MET A 109 2.92 6.52 11.83
N GLY A 110 3.85 6.74 12.76
CA GLY A 110 3.67 6.39 14.18
C GLY A 110 3.99 4.94 14.55
N ALA A 111 4.47 4.12 13.61
CA ALA A 111 4.87 2.72 13.82
C ALA A 111 6.33 2.59 14.29
N THR A 112 6.62 3.02 15.52
CA THR A 112 7.99 3.09 16.07
C THR A 112 8.51 1.76 16.63
N THR A 113 7.63 0.80 16.89
CA THR A 113 7.95 -0.48 17.56
C THR A 113 8.31 -1.61 16.61
N THR A 114 8.01 -1.46 15.31
CA THR A 114 8.18 -2.53 14.32
C THR A 114 9.44 -2.33 13.51
N SER A 115 10.27 -3.39 13.42
CA SER A 115 11.40 -3.40 12.50
C SER A 115 10.94 -3.37 11.06
N SER A 116 11.48 -2.45 10.25
CA SER A 116 11.20 -2.33 8.81
C SER A 116 11.45 -3.63 8.05
N ILE A 117 12.41 -4.43 8.51
CA ILE A 117 12.73 -5.73 7.93
C ILE A 117 11.62 -6.75 8.22
N ASP A 118 11.06 -6.75 9.43
CA ASP A 118 10.00 -7.68 9.81
C ASP A 118 8.67 -7.30 9.18
N TYR A 119 8.40 -6.00 9.05
CA TYR A 119 7.29 -5.48 8.25
C TYR A 119 7.43 -5.87 6.78
N LEU A 120 8.61 -5.70 6.18
CA LEU A 120 8.87 -6.10 4.80
C LEU A 120 8.72 -7.61 4.60
N LYS A 121 9.19 -8.43 5.55
CA LYS A 121 8.98 -9.89 5.51
C LYS A 121 7.50 -10.22 5.53
N ALA A 122 6.71 -9.62 6.42
CA ALA A 122 5.26 -9.82 6.45
C ALA A 122 4.63 -9.40 5.11
N ALA A 123 5.01 -8.24 4.56
CA ALA A 123 4.53 -7.72 3.29
C ALA A 123 4.82 -8.64 2.09
N VAL A 124 5.96 -9.32 2.09
CA VAL A 124 6.32 -10.29 1.05
C VAL A 124 5.67 -11.66 1.29
N LEU A 125 5.52 -12.08 2.54
CA LEU A 125 4.96 -13.38 2.90
C LEU A 125 3.43 -13.44 2.79
N GLU A 126 2.73 -12.31 2.97
CA GLU A 126 1.29 -12.21 2.81
C GLU A 126 0.77 -12.72 1.47
N PRO A 127 1.19 -12.17 0.32
CA PRO A 127 0.70 -12.63 -0.97
C PRO A 127 1.08 -14.10 -1.23
N LEU A 128 2.23 -14.55 -0.74
CA LEU A 128 2.65 -15.95 -0.86
C LEU A 128 1.77 -16.89 -0.05
N TYR A 129 1.27 -16.43 1.10
CA TYR A 129 0.33 -17.19 1.90
C TYR A 129 -1.00 -17.40 1.16
N TYR A 130 -1.60 -16.34 0.61
CA TYR A 130 -2.84 -16.47 -0.15
C TYR A 130 -2.67 -17.34 -1.41
N GLU A 131 -1.54 -17.24 -2.09
CA GLU A 131 -1.21 -18.10 -3.24
C GLU A 131 -1.06 -19.57 -2.83
N ALA A 132 -0.36 -19.84 -1.72
CA ALA A 132 -0.18 -21.19 -1.19
C ALA A 132 -1.51 -21.79 -0.69
N ALA A 133 -2.36 -20.98 -0.05
CA ALA A 133 -3.71 -21.38 0.35
C ALA A 133 -4.56 -21.75 -0.87
N ALA A 134 -4.57 -20.92 -1.92
CA ALA A 134 -5.25 -21.24 -3.18
C ALA A 134 -4.72 -22.55 -3.80
N GLY A 135 -3.40 -22.77 -3.81
CA GLY A 135 -2.80 -24.01 -4.27
C GLY A 135 -3.20 -25.24 -3.44
N ARG A 136 -3.32 -25.09 -2.11
CA ARG A 136 -3.79 -26.16 -1.23
C ARG A 136 -5.21 -26.60 -1.55
N TYR A 137 -6.12 -25.65 -1.79
CA TYR A 137 -7.50 -25.96 -2.19
C TYR A 137 -7.56 -26.70 -3.54
N GLN A 138 -6.69 -26.35 -4.49
CA GLN A 138 -6.55 -27.08 -5.75
C GLN A 138 -6.06 -28.52 -5.53
N ASP A 139 -5.08 -28.73 -4.63
CA ASP A 139 -4.55 -30.06 -4.30
C ASP A 139 -5.61 -30.95 -3.61
N LEU A 140 -6.51 -30.35 -2.83
CA LEU A 140 -7.65 -31.01 -2.18
C LEU A 140 -8.85 -31.23 -3.12
N GLN A 141 -8.71 -30.90 -4.41
CA GLN A 141 -9.77 -30.94 -5.43
C GLN A 141 -10.97 -29.99 -5.16
N ASP A 142 -10.83 -29.03 -4.25
CA ASP A 142 -11.82 -27.99 -3.99
C ASP A 142 -11.53 -26.75 -4.86
N TYR A 143 -11.80 -26.90 -6.16
CA TYR A 143 -11.56 -25.84 -7.15
C TYR A 143 -12.46 -24.61 -6.94
N GLY A 144 -13.60 -24.77 -6.25
CA GLY A 144 -14.54 -23.69 -5.98
C GLY A 144 -13.95 -22.66 -5.02
N SER A 145 -13.42 -23.11 -3.88
CA SER A 145 -12.76 -22.22 -2.92
C SER A 145 -11.46 -21.62 -3.48
N ALA A 146 -10.68 -22.39 -4.25
CA ALA A 146 -9.50 -21.88 -4.94
C ALA A 146 -9.82 -20.72 -5.91
N LEU A 147 -10.94 -20.81 -6.65
CA LEU A 147 -11.38 -19.74 -7.54
C LEU A 147 -11.78 -18.49 -6.75
N MET A 148 -12.51 -18.65 -5.63
CA MET A 148 -12.90 -17.50 -4.80
C MET A 148 -11.68 -16.77 -4.21
N VAL A 149 -10.66 -17.50 -3.75
CA VAL A 149 -9.42 -16.89 -3.24
C VAL A 149 -8.72 -16.10 -4.35
N ASN A 150 -8.58 -16.68 -5.54
CA ASN A 150 -7.99 -15.97 -6.68
C ASN A 150 -8.80 -14.72 -7.06
N GLN A 151 -10.12 -14.80 -7.05
CA GLN A 151 -11.00 -13.66 -7.31
C GLN A 151 -10.83 -12.57 -6.25
N ALA A 152 -10.72 -12.93 -4.97
CA ALA A 152 -10.48 -11.98 -3.89
C ALA A 152 -9.12 -11.27 -4.04
N ILE A 153 -8.07 -11.98 -4.43
CA ILE A 153 -6.75 -11.39 -4.73
C ILE A 153 -6.86 -10.38 -5.88
N GLN A 154 -7.55 -10.73 -6.96
CA GLN A 154 -7.75 -9.81 -8.08
C GLN A 154 -8.56 -8.58 -7.67
N GLN A 155 -9.64 -8.76 -6.91
CA GLN A 155 -10.43 -7.64 -6.38
C GLN A 155 -9.57 -6.70 -5.53
N ARG A 156 -8.78 -7.24 -4.60
CA ARG A 156 -7.83 -6.46 -3.77
C ARG A 156 -6.83 -5.70 -4.64
N ASN A 157 -6.20 -6.36 -5.60
CA ASN A 157 -5.26 -5.71 -6.52
C ASN A 157 -5.92 -4.59 -7.35
N THR A 158 -7.17 -4.78 -7.80
CA THR A 158 -7.90 -3.73 -8.53
C THR A 158 -8.29 -2.55 -7.65
N GLN A 159 -8.66 -2.79 -6.38
CA GLN A 159 -8.92 -1.73 -5.41
C GLN A 159 -7.64 -0.94 -5.12
N TRP A 160 -6.56 -1.64 -4.81
CA TRP A 160 -5.26 -1.05 -4.50
C TRP A 160 -4.69 -0.22 -5.67
N ALA A 161 -4.87 -0.69 -6.91
CA ALA A 161 -4.47 0.04 -8.11
C ALA A 161 -5.33 1.28 -8.38
N ALA A 162 -6.63 1.23 -8.09
CA ALA A 162 -7.52 2.37 -8.28
C ALA A 162 -7.21 3.51 -7.28
N GLU A 163 -6.84 3.16 -6.05
CA GLU A 163 -6.70 4.10 -4.93
C GLU A 163 -5.47 5.00 -5.02
N GLN A 164 -4.31 4.47 -5.42
CA GLN A 164 -3.08 5.27 -5.59
C GLN A 164 -3.26 6.42 -6.59
N SER A 165 -4.18 6.26 -7.54
CA SER A 165 -4.42 7.24 -8.60
C SER A 165 -5.43 8.32 -8.21
N MET A 166 -6.23 8.14 -7.16
CA MET A 166 -7.45 8.95 -6.99
C MET A 166 -7.16 10.43 -6.72
N PHE A 167 -6.16 10.73 -5.89
CA PHE A 167 -5.78 12.13 -5.61
C PHE A 167 -5.19 12.83 -6.84
N MET A 168 -4.24 12.19 -7.52
CA MET A 168 -3.53 12.82 -8.65
C MET A 168 -4.35 12.85 -9.94
N THR A 169 -5.23 11.88 -10.14
CA THR A 169 -6.09 11.76 -11.33
C THR A 169 -7.27 12.72 -11.27
N VAL A 170 -7.70 13.15 -10.09
CA VAL A 170 -8.78 14.15 -9.96
C VAL A 170 -8.21 15.56 -9.96
N VAL A 171 -7.16 15.83 -9.17
CA VAL A 171 -6.67 17.20 -8.96
C VAL A 171 -5.98 17.77 -10.20
N ARG A 172 -5.08 17.00 -10.85
CA ARG A 172 -4.29 17.53 -11.99
C ARG A 172 -5.17 17.93 -13.18
N PRO A 173 -6.08 17.08 -13.69
CA PRO A 173 -6.88 17.43 -14.86
C PRO A 173 -7.85 18.60 -14.61
N MET A 174 -8.36 18.73 -13.38
CA MET A 174 -9.23 19.87 -13.04
C MET A 174 -8.47 21.20 -13.10
N LEU A 175 -7.25 21.27 -12.54
CA LEU A 175 -6.43 22.49 -12.60
C LEU A 175 -6.10 22.87 -14.04
N THR A 176 -5.68 21.90 -14.86
CA THR A 176 -5.35 22.16 -16.27
C THR A 176 -6.55 22.62 -17.09
N PHE A 177 -7.75 22.08 -16.81
CA PHE A 177 -8.99 22.55 -17.45
C PHE A 177 -9.30 24.01 -17.13
N PHE A 178 -9.22 24.41 -15.86
CA PHE A 178 -9.52 25.79 -15.45
C PHE A 178 -8.46 26.80 -15.92
N GLU A 179 -7.18 26.43 -15.94
CA GLU A 179 -6.14 27.24 -16.56
C GLU A 179 -6.43 27.48 -18.06
N GLY A 180 -6.78 26.42 -18.80
CA GLY A 180 -7.16 26.53 -20.21
C GLY A 180 -8.41 27.39 -20.43
N PHE A 181 -9.41 27.25 -19.56
CA PHE A 181 -10.64 28.05 -19.60
C PHE A 181 -10.37 29.55 -19.34
N ILE A 182 -9.51 29.88 -18.38
CA ILE A 182 -9.09 31.25 -18.08
C ILE A 182 -8.39 31.87 -19.29
N TYR A 183 -7.45 31.15 -19.92
CA TYR A 183 -6.76 31.65 -21.11
C TYR A 183 -7.71 31.90 -22.29
N ALA A 184 -8.75 31.06 -22.46
CA ALA A 184 -9.74 31.23 -23.50
C ALA A 184 -10.66 32.45 -23.28
N ILE A 185 -11.00 32.79 -22.03
CA ILE A 185 -11.90 33.90 -21.70
C ILE A 185 -11.19 35.26 -21.56
N THR A 186 -9.88 35.24 -21.27
CA THR A 186 -9.04 36.44 -21.13
C THR A 186 -9.24 37.49 -22.25
N PRO A 187 -9.22 37.14 -23.57
CA PRO A 187 -9.43 38.13 -24.62
C PRO A 187 -10.83 38.75 -24.62
N ILE A 188 -11.87 37.99 -24.28
CA ILE A 188 -13.26 38.48 -24.22
C ILE A 188 -13.40 39.51 -23.09
N ILE A 189 -12.81 39.23 -21.93
CA ILE A 189 -12.79 40.16 -20.79
C ILE A 189 -12.00 41.43 -21.14
N ALA A 190 -10.86 41.30 -21.84
CA ALA A 190 -10.06 42.44 -22.27
C ALA A 190 -10.85 43.40 -23.17
N PHE A 191 -11.68 42.88 -24.09
CA PHE A 191 -12.60 43.69 -24.90
C PHE A 191 -13.71 44.37 -24.08
N ILE A 192 -14.27 43.66 -23.09
CA ILE A 192 -15.36 44.16 -22.26
C ILE A 192 -14.91 45.32 -21.36
N ILE A 193 -13.67 45.29 -20.86
CA ILE A 193 -13.09 46.38 -20.03
C ILE A 193 -13.03 47.70 -20.81
N VAL A 194 -12.76 47.65 -22.12
CA VAL A 194 -12.69 48.84 -22.99
C VAL A 194 -14.08 49.47 -23.18
N MET A 195 -15.17 48.73 -22.94
CA MET A 195 -16.56 49.15 -23.20
C MET A 195 -17.19 49.99 -22.07
N GLY A 196 -16.43 50.37 -21.03
CA GLY A 196 -16.85 51.33 -20.00
C GLY A 196 -17.13 50.73 -18.60
N SER A 197 -17.92 51.43 -17.78
CA SER A 197 -18.14 51.12 -16.35
C SER A 197 -18.77 49.75 -16.08
N PHE A 198 -19.58 49.24 -17.02
CA PHE A 198 -20.14 47.89 -16.96
C PHE A 198 -19.05 46.81 -17.07
N GLY A 199 -18.01 47.06 -17.89
CA GLY A 199 -16.91 46.14 -18.07
C GLY A 199 -15.99 46.00 -16.85
N LEU A 200 -15.83 47.08 -16.09
CA LEU A 200 -15.07 47.09 -14.84
C LEU A 200 -15.74 46.23 -13.75
N GLN A 201 -17.07 46.24 -13.66
CA GLN A 201 -17.80 45.38 -12.70
C GLN A 201 -17.64 43.89 -13.04
N LEU A 202 -17.69 43.55 -14.33
CA LEU A 202 -17.53 42.17 -14.79
C LEU A 202 -16.07 41.67 -14.65
N ALA A 203 -15.09 42.55 -14.90
CA ALA A 203 -13.68 42.27 -14.66
C ALA A 203 -13.38 42.01 -13.18
N GLY A 204 -14.05 42.73 -12.26
CA GLY A 204 -13.97 42.45 -10.82
C GLY A 204 -14.43 41.03 -10.47
N LYS A 205 -15.54 40.56 -11.08
CA LYS A 205 -16.00 39.17 -10.92
C LYS A 205 -15.04 38.16 -11.52
N TYR A 206 -14.38 38.48 -12.64
CA TYR A 206 -13.37 37.63 -13.26
C TYR A 206 -12.13 37.46 -12.39
N VAL A 207 -11.58 38.56 -11.84
CA VAL A 207 -10.46 38.51 -10.88
C VAL A 207 -10.84 37.76 -9.61
N GLN A 208 -12.09 37.91 -9.14
CA GLN A 208 -12.61 37.15 -8.02
C GLN A 208 -12.62 35.63 -8.30
N THR A 209 -12.99 35.20 -9.51
CA THR A 209 -12.94 33.79 -9.93
C THR A 209 -11.51 33.27 -10.04
N ILE A 210 -10.56 34.09 -10.50
CA ILE A 210 -9.13 33.72 -10.52
C ILE A 210 -8.62 33.53 -9.09
N LEU A 211 -8.91 34.46 -8.17
CA LEU A 211 -8.52 34.34 -6.77
C LEU A 211 -9.13 33.10 -6.11
N TRP A 212 -10.36 32.73 -6.48
CA TRP A 212 -11.00 31.50 -6.02
C TRP A 212 -10.25 30.25 -6.48
N ILE A 213 -9.82 30.18 -7.74
CA ILE A 213 -9.04 29.04 -8.27
C ILE A 213 -7.64 28.99 -7.63
N GLN A 214 -6.98 30.14 -7.44
CA GLN A 214 -5.69 30.20 -6.75
C GLN A 214 -5.77 29.70 -5.30
N LEU A 215 -6.94 29.78 -4.67
CA LEU A 215 -7.17 29.32 -3.30
C LEU A 215 -7.28 27.78 -3.20
N TRP A 216 -7.42 27.07 -4.31
CA TRP A 216 -7.48 25.60 -4.31
C TRP A 216 -6.16 24.95 -3.91
N MET A 217 -5.02 25.51 -4.31
CA MET A 217 -3.70 25.00 -3.91
C MET A 217 -3.51 25.02 -2.37
N PRO A 218 -3.81 26.13 -1.66
CA PRO A 218 -3.83 26.14 -0.20
C PRO A 218 -4.77 25.10 0.43
N VAL A 219 -6.00 24.96 -0.10
CA VAL A 219 -7.00 24.02 0.45
C VAL A 219 -6.52 22.57 0.29
N LEU A 220 -5.94 22.22 -0.86
CA LEU A 220 -5.36 20.89 -1.10
C LEU A 220 -4.20 20.58 -0.15
N SER A 221 -3.38 21.57 0.20
CA SER A 221 -2.32 21.41 1.21
C SER A 221 -2.88 21.09 2.59
N ILE A 222 -3.97 21.76 3.00
CA ILE A 222 -4.66 21.50 4.27
C ILE A 222 -5.28 20.10 4.27
N ILE A 223 -5.93 19.68 3.18
CA ILE A 223 -6.49 18.33 3.05
C ILE A 223 -5.39 17.28 3.18
N ASN A 224 -4.25 17.48 2.49
CA ASN A 224 -3.12 16.55 2.57
C ASN A 224 -2.57 16.44 4.01
N LEU A 225 -2.42 17.56 4.72
CA LEU A 225 -1.98 17.57 6.12
C LEU A 225 -2.98 16.85 7.03
N PHE A 226 -4.28 17.09 6.84
CA PHE A 226 -5.35 16.44 7.60
C PHE A 226 -5.32 14.92 7.40
N VAL A 227 -5.30 14.47 6.14
CA VAL A 227 -5.25 13.04 5.77
C VAL A 227 -4.01 12.38 6.38
N HIS A 228 -2.84 13.01 6.26
CA HIS A 228 -1.61 12.47 6.83
C HIS A 228 -1.68 12.37 8.36
N THR A 229 -2.21 13.39 9.04
CA THR A 229 -2.28 13.40 10.51
C THR A 229 -3.30 12.38 11.01
N ALA A 230 -4.46 12.28 10.36
CA ALA A 230 -5.49 11.31 10.69
C ALA A 230 -5.01 9.87 10.48
N ALA A 231 -4.38 9.59 9.32
CA ALA A 231 -3.81 8.29 9.01
C ALA A 231 -2.68 7.90 9.99
N SER A 232 -1.77 8.82 10.32
CA SER A 232 -0.69 8.56 11.30
C SER A 232 -1.25 8.27 12.70
N ASN A 233 -2.31 8.98 13.13
CA ASN A 233 -2.91 8.74 14.45
C ASN A 233 -3.54 7.36 14.54
N GLU A 234 -4.31 6.96 13.54
CA GLU A 234 -4.93 5.64 13.51
C GLU A 234 -3.86 4.54 13.40
N MET A 235 -2.88 4.71 12.52
CA MET A 235 -1.76 3.78 12.37
C MET A 235 -0.94 3.62 13.66
N SER A 236 -0.71 4.70 14.40
CA SER A 236 -0.02 4.63 15.70
C SER A 236 -0.76 3.74 16.70
N SER A 237 -2.10 3.75 16.67
CA SER A 237 -2.93 2.89 17.53
C SER A 237 -2.83 1.42 17.15
N LEU A 238 -2.77 1.09 15.85
CA LEU A 238 -2.56 -0.28 15.38
C LEU A 238 -1.14 -0.78 15.68
N SER A 239 -0.14 0.10 15.59
CA SER A 239 1.26 -0.25 15.79
C SER A 239 1.62 -0.65 17.23
N ALA A 240 0.76 -0.35 18.21
CA ALA A 240 0.96 -0.71 19.61
C ALA A 240 1.10 -2.23 19.84
N GLY A 241 0.49 -3.04 18.97
CA GLY A 241 0.61 -4.51 18.98
C GLY A 241 1.75 -5.09 18.14
N GLY A 242 2.47 -4.25 17.38
CA GLY A 242 3.46 -4.65 16.38
C GLY A 242 2.83 -4.96 15.02
N LEU A 243 3.45 -4.48 13.93
CA LEU A 243 2.98 -4.67 12.55
C LEU A 243 3.63 -5.87 11.85
N ASN A 244 3.99 -6.90 12.61
CA ASN A 244 4.70 -8.09 12.13
C ASN A 244 3.77 -9.29 11.87
N SER A 245 2.45 -9.11 12.03
CA SER A 245 1.42 -10.11 11.76
C SER A 245 0.71 -9.83 10.44
N MET A 246 0.10 -10.87 9.88
CA MET A 246 -0.63 -10.76 8.61
C MET A 246 -1.85 -9.84 8.75
N TYR A 247 -2.56 -9.96 9.88
CA TYR A 247 -3.72 -9.13 10.20
C TYR A 247 -3.35 -7.66 10.38
N ALA A 248 -2.25 -7.38 11.10
CA ALA A 248 -1.81 -6.00 11.30
C ALA A 248 -1.43 -5.35 9.96
N LEU A 249 -0.80 -6.10 9.05
CA LEU A 249 -0.46 -5.64 7.71
C LEU A 249 -1.69 -5.38 6.83
N SER A 250 -2.68 -6.29 6.82
CA SER A 250 -3.91 -6.07 6.05
C SER A 250 -4.68 -4.86 6.58
N SER A 251 -4.80 -4.75 7.91
CA SER A 251 -5.49 -3.64 8.57
C SER A 251 -4.79 -2.29 8.35
N THR A 252 -3.45 -2.28 8.33
CA THR A 252 -2.62 -1.12 7.92
C THR A 252 -2.98 -0.68 6.50
N GLY A 253 -3.13 -1.63 5.58
CA GLY A 253 -3.57 -1.37 4.21
C GLY A 253 -4.95 -0.73 4.16
N ASP A 254 -5.94 -1.32 4.83
CA ASP A 254 -7.33 -0.84 4.83
C ASP A 254 -7.46 0.59 5.38
N VAL A 255 -6.77 0.89 6.49
CA VAL A 255 -6.73 2.24 7.08
C VAL A 255 -6.16 3.25 6.10
N LEU A 256 -5.01 2.93 5.49
CA LEU A 256 -4.38 3.83 4.53
C LEU A 256 -5.30 4.10 3.33
N GLN A 257 -5.99 3.07 2.86
CA GLN A 257 -6.92 3.16 1.73
C GLN A 257 -8.14 4.00 2.04
N HIS A 258 -8.70 3.84 3.23
CA HIS A 258 -9.80 4.66 3.71
C HIS A 258 -9.45 6.15 3.70
N TRP A 259 -8.27 6.51 4.20
CA TRP A 259 -7.82 7.90 4.26
C TRP A 259 -7.41 8.46 2.90
N ILE A 260 -6.83 7.64 2.00
CA ILE A 260 -6.55 8.04 0.60
C ILE A 260 -7.87 8.32 -0.14
N ALA A 261 -8.87 7.44 -0.03
CA ALA A 261 -10.17 7.63 -0.65
C ALA A 261 -10.87 8.88 -0.12
N THR A 262 -10.83 9.10 1.20
CA THR A 262 -11.38 10.30 1.85
C THR A 262 -10.65 11.56 1.38
N GLY A 263 -9.33 11.53 1.29
CA GLY A 263 -8.52 12.63 0.75
C GLY A 263 -8.87 12.94 -0.71
N GLY A 264 -9.08 11.92 -1.54
CA GLY A 264 -9.53 12.07 -2.92
C GLY A 264 -10.92 12.72 -3.03
N MET A 265 -11.87 12.30 -2.19
CA MET A 265 -13.20 12.92 -2.14
C MET A 265 -13.16 14.38 -1.67
N LEU A 266 -12.38 14.68 -0.63
CA LEU A 266 -12.19 16.05 -0.14
C LEU A 266 -11.51 16.93 -1.20
N ALA A 267 -10.51 16.40 -1.90
CA ALA A 267 -9.84 17.09 -2.99
C ALA A 267 -10.80 17.40 -4.15
N ALA A 268 -11.69 16.46 -4.51
CA ALA A 268 -12.73 16.68 -5.51
C ALA A 268 -13.74 17.76 -5.07
N ALA A 269 -14.00 17.88 -3.76
CA ALA A 269 -14.90 18.89 -3.21
C ALA A 269 -14.27 20.28 -3.03
N THR A 270 -12.95 20.44 -3.29
CA THR A 270 -12.20 21.71 -3.17
C THR A 270 -12.90 22.94 -3.77
N PRO A 271 -13.52 22.86 -4.95
CA PRO A 271 -14.25 24.01 -5.53
C PRO A 271 -15.45 24.45 -4.68
N VAL A 272 -16.12 23.52 -4.01
CA VAL A 272 -17.33 23.80 -3.21
C VAL A 272 -16.99 24.32 -1.82
N ILE A 273 -15.91 23.83 -1.22
CA ILE A 273 -15.48 24.20 0.14
C ILE A 273 -14.65 25.50 0.19
N SER A 274 -14.07 25.91 -0.94
CA SER A 274 -13.33 27.17 -1.01
C SER A 274 -14.31 28.35 -1.01
N PRO A 275 -14.11 29.37 -0.15
CA PRO A 275 -15.03 30.49 -0.05
C PRO A 275 -15.06 31.30 -1.35
N VAL A 276 -16.16 31.20 -2.11
CA VAL A 276 -16.54 32.22 -3.09
C VAL A 276 -17.36 33.26 -2.34
N TYR A 277 -16.84 34.48 -2.24
CA TYR A 277 -17.57 35.62 -1.69
C TYR A 277 -18.80 35.94 -2.59
N ARG A 278 -19.91 35.24 -2.37
CA ARG A 278 -21.18 35.52 -3.02
C ARG A 278 -21.77 36.76 -2.37
N HIS A 279 -21.45 37.94 -2.91
CA HIS A 279 -22.28 39.12 -2.65
C HIS A 279 -23.70 38.79 -3.14
N ARG A 280 -24.62 38.64 -2.18
CA ARG A 280 -26.02 38.99 -2.39
C ARG A 280 -26.12 40.47 -2.71
#